data_AF-A0A3A5A1V9-F1
#
_entry.id   AF-A0A3A5A1V9-F1
#
_cell.length_a   1.000
_cell.length_b   1.000
_cell.length_c   1.000
_cell.angle_alpha   90.00
_cell.angle_beta   90.00
_cell.angle_gamma   90.00
#
_symmetry.space_group_name_H-M   'P 1'
#
loop_
_entity.id
_entity.type
_entity.pdbx_description
1 polymer ?
#
loop_
_entity_poly.entity_id
_entity_poly.type
_entity_poly.pdbx_seq_one_letter_code
_entity_poly.pdbx_strand_id
1 'polypeptide(L)'
;MINNNLIYDFGFHNGDDTDFYLAKGFQVVAVEADPNLVKKGIERFSQQLQDGQLILLNKAVSDNDGIQNFYIHPIKKDWSSCFKEYAESDGSEAEVISVETICLATLYKLYGVPRYLKVDIEGCDLMVAQHVSQLPEKPLFISLETSKKDYAGLFAYLFVAGYVAYQLVNQGNNINRPAPGVNGEGKRIDYKFSQYSSGYFGNDLPPDKWLSYDEALTRYIKYKELKQIDNQELGLGWVDLHARHAG
;
A
#
# COMPACT_ATOMS: atom_id res chain seq x y z
N MET A 1 9.97 12.69 13.95
CA MET A 1 10.82 11.53 14.26
C MET A 1 10.09 10.25 13.87
N ILE A 2 10.71 9.45 13.01
CA ILE A 2 10.16 8.19 12.49
C ILE A 2 10.14 7.11 13.58
N ASN A 3 9.02 6.38 13.70
CA ASN A 3 8.94 5.19 14.53
C ASN A 3 9.40 3.96 13.72
N ASN A 4 10.60 3.47 14.01
CA ASN A 4 11.20 2.33 13.32
C ASN A 4 10.46 1.00 13.51
N ASN A 5 9.51 0.90 14.44
CA ASN A 5 8.73 -0.32 14.68
C ASN A 5 7.30 -0.24 14.11
N LEU A 6 6.91 0.88 13.49
CA LEU A 6 5.55 1.12 13.03
C LEU A 6 5.41 0.97 11.52
N ILE A 7 4.38 0.26 11.10
CA ILE A 7 3.97 0.12 9.69
C ILE A 7 2.52 0.58 9.53
N TYR A 8 2.25 1.31 8.46
CA TYR A 8 0.89 1.60 8.00
C TYR A 8 0.53 0.69 6.82
N ASP A 9 -0.63 0.05 6.90
CA ASP A 9 -1.23 -0.76 5.84
C ASP A 9 -2.58 -0.14 5.46
N PHE A 10 -2.59 0.68 4.40
CA PHE A 10 -3.81 1.26 3.86
C PHE A 10 -4.35 0.35 2.77
N GLY A 11 -5.62 -0.04 2.91
CA GLY A 11 -6.23 -1.09 2.09
C GLY A 11 -5.88 -2.46 2.65
N PHE A 12 -6.18 -2.66 3.92
CA PHE A 12 -5.92 -3.91 4.64
C PHE A 12 -6.55 -5.12 3.94
N HIS A 13 -7.74 -4.97 3.37
CA HIS A 13 -8.49 -6.02 2.68
C HIS A 13 -8.65 -7.29 3.54
N ASN A 14 -7.98 -8.38 3.16
CA ASN A 14 -7.98 -9.65 3.91
C ASN A 14 -6.85 -9.73 4.97
N GLY A 15 -5.95 -8.74 4.99
CA GLY A 15 -4.86 -8.60 5.95
C GLY A 15 -3.62 -9.43 5.62
N ASP A 16 -3.43 -9.87 4.37
CA ASP A 16 -2.27 -10.67 3.96
C ASP A 16 -0.93 -9.95 4.18
N ASP A 17 -0.89 -8.64 3.92
CA ASP A 17 0.27 -7.79 4.19
C ASP A 17 0.46 -7.53 5.68
N THR A 18 -0.61 -7.16 6.37
CA THR A 18 -0.61 -7.01 7.82
C THR A 18 -0.10 -8.27 8.53
N ASP A 19 -0.52 -9.46 8.12
CA ASP A 19 -0.04 -10.74 8.67
C ASP A 19 1.47 -10.88 8.54
N PHE A 20 2.01 -10.56 7.36
CA PHE A 20 3.44 -10.56 7.11
C PHE A 20 4.18 -9.57 8.00
N TYR A 21 3.70 -8.33 8.11
CA TYR A 21 4.31 -7.28 8.93
C TYR A 21 4.29 -7.64 10.43
N LEU A 22 3.19 -8.20 10.93
CA LEU A 22 3.05 -8.67 12.31
C LEU A 22 3.99 -9.84 12.60
N ALA A 23 4.11 -10.81 11.68
CA ALA A 23 5.04 -11.94 11.79
C ALA A 23 6.50 -11.47 11.84
N LYS A 24 6.83 -10.41 11.09
CA LYS A 24 8.14 -9.73 11.12
C LYS A 24 8.38 -8.95 12.43
N GLY A 25 7.37 -8.83 13.29
CA GLY A 25 7.46 -8.27 14.64
C GLY A 25 7.15 -6.78 14.75
N PHE A 26 6.62 -6.16 13.69
CA PHE A 26 6.24 -4.75 13.70
C PHE A 26 4.91 -4.53 14.43
N GLN A 27 4.69 -3.27 14.83
CA GLN A 27 3.36 -2.77 15.14
C GLN A 27 2.72 -2.23 13.86
N VAL A 28 1.44 -2.55 13.65
CA VAL A 28 0.73 -2.21 12.42
C VAL A 28 -0.49 -1.36 12.75
N VAL A 29 -0.66 -0.24 12.04
CA VAL A 29 -1.93 0.48 11.96
C VAL A 29 -2.50 0.23 10.57
N ALA A 30 -3.56 -0.56 10.51
CA ALA A 30 -4.24 -0.95 9.29
C ALA A 30 -5.54 -0.16 9.13
N VAL A 31 -5.84 0.26 7.90
CA VAL A 31 -7.05 1.04 7.58
C VAL A 31 -7.83 0.33 6.48
N GLU A 32 -9.12 0.08 6.73
CA GLU A 32 -10.06 -0.57 5.81
C GLU A 32 -11.43 0.10 5.84
N ALA A 33 -11.97 0.36 4.66
CA ALA A 33 -13.26 1.02 4.52
C ALA A 33 -14.43 0.03 4.56
N ASP A 34 -14.29 -1.19 4.01
CA ASP A 34 -15.36 -2.19 4.01
C ASP A 34 -15.56 -2.79 5.41
N PRO A 35 -16.70 -2.55 6.08
CA PRO A 35 -16.97 -3.06 7.42
C PRO A 35 -16.99 -4.59 7.50
N ASN A 36 -17.30 -5.28 6.40
CA ASN A 36 -17.30 -6.74 6.37
C ASN A 36 -15.87 -7.30 6.39
N LEU A 37 -14.94 -6.62 5.71
CA LEU A 37 -13.52 -6.98 5.72
C LEU A 37 -12.90 -6.68 7.08
N VAL A 38 -13.25 -5.54 7.70
CA VAL A 38 -12.84 -5.25 9.08
C VAL A 38 -13.33 -6.32 10.05
N LYS A 39 -14.61 -6.72 9.96
CA LYS A 39 -15.15 -7.76 10.85
C LYS A 39 -14.35 -9.07 10.73
N LYS A 40 -14.04 -9.51 9.50
CA LYS A 40 -13.19 -10.69 9.26
C LYS A 40 -11.77 -10.48 9.80
N GLY A 41 -11.22 -9.29 9.66
CA GLY A 41 -9.93 -8.91 10.21
C GLY A 41 -9.90 -8.99 11.74
N ILE A 42 -10.95 -8.53 12.42
CA ILE A 42 -11.09 -8.63 13.88
C ILE A 42 -11.07 -10.09 14.33
N GLU A 43 -11.78 -10.96 13.62
CA GLU A 43 -11.80 -12.40 13.91
C GLU A 43 -10.41 -13.03 13.67
N ARG A 44 -9.79 -12.75 12.51
CA ARG A 44 -8.48 -13.30 12.11
C ARG A 44 -7.32 -12.87 13.02
N PHE A 45 -7.28 -11.60 13.41
CA PHE A 45 -6.17 -10.99 14.15
C PHE A 45 -6.53 -10.67 15.61
N SER A 46 -7.49 -11.43 16.18
CA SER A 46 -8.00 -11.20 17.54
C SER A 46 -6.89 -11.11 18.60
N GLN A 47 -5.86 -11.97 18.52
CA GLN A 47 -4.74 -11.94 19.46
C GLN A 47 -3.89 -10.67 19.30
N GLN A 48 -3.52 -10.30 18.08
CA GLN A 48 -2.68 -9.12 17.82
C GLN A 48 -3.40 -7.82 18.13
N LEU A 49 -4.73 -7.79 18.00
CA LEU A 49 -5.58 -6.69 18.47
C LEU A 49 -5.59 -6.60 20.00
N GLN A 50 -5.74 -7.74 20.70
CA GLN A 50 -5.72 -7.78 22.17
C GLN A 50 -4.37 -7.34 22.75
N ASP A 51 -3.26 -7.77 22.13
CA ASP A 51 -1.90 -7.42 22.58
C ASP A 51 -1.44 -6.03 22.11
N GLY A 52 -2.26 -5.32 21.32
CA GLY A 52 -1.96 -4.00 20.80
C GLY A 52 -0.86 -3.97 19.72
N GLN A 53 -0.54 -5.12 19.13
CA GLN A 53 0.39 -5.19 18.00
C GLN A 53 -0.27 -4.71 16.70
N LEU A 54 -1.58 -4.93 16.56
CA LEU A 54 -2.39 -4.41 15.46
C LEU A 54 -3.40 -3.38 15.98
N ILE A 55 -3.54 -2.27 15.26
CA ILE A 55 -4.67 -1.35 15.34
C ILE A 55 -5.39 -1.40 14.00
N LEU A 56 -6.64 -1.87 13.98
CA LEU A 56 -7.45 -1.96 12.75
C LEU A 56 -8.56 -0.92 12.80
N LEU A 57 -8.53 0.04 11.87
CA LEU A 57 -9.48 1.13 11.78
C LEU A 57 -10.48 0.89 10.65
N ASN A 58 -11.78 0.86 10.98
CA ASN A 58 -12.83 0.86 9.96
C ASN A 58 -13.09 2.29 9.46
N LYS A 59 -12.22 2.76 8.56
CA LYS A 59 -12.26 4.10 7.99
C LYS A 59 -11.74 4.06 6.56
N ALA A 60 -12.09 5.07 5.76
CA ALA A 60 -11.39 5.34 4.51
C ALA A 60 -10.28 6.38 4.72
N VAL A 61 -9.15 6.21 4.04
CA VAL A 61 -8.11 7.26 3.99
C VAL A 61 -8.56 8.32 2.98
N SER A 62 -8.57 9.59 3.39
CA SER A 62 -9.01 10.70 2.52
C SER A 62 -8.27 12.01 2.81
N ASP A 63 -8.65 13.09 2.10
CA ASP A 63 -8.08 14.42 2.29
C ASP A 63 -8.27 14.96 3.72
N ASN A 64 -9.42 14.66 4.34
CA ASN A 64 -9.84 15.23 5.61
C ASN A 64 -10.60 14.19 6.46
N ASP A 65 -10.52 14.33 7.78
CA ASP A 65 -11.38 13.59 8.70
C ASP A 65 -12.86 14.00 8.50
N GLY A 66 -13.78 13.04 8.56
CA GLY A 66 -15.18 13.27 8.23
C GLY A 66 -15.94 12.01 7.87
N ILE A 67 -16.88 12.14 6.94
CA ILE A 67 -17.67 11.03 6.38
C ILE A 67 -17.70 11.20 4.86
N GLN A 68 -17.52 10.11 4.13
CA GLN A 68 -17.66 10.09 2.67
C GLN A 68 -18.35 8.82 2.18
N ASN A 69 -18.79 8.84 0.93
CA ASN A 69 -19.28 7.64 0.28
C ASN A 69 -18.11 6.71 -0.07
N PHE A 70 -18.32 5.42 0.13
CA PHE A 70 -17.44 4.36 -0.31
C PHE A 70 -18.25 3.38 -1.15
N TYR A 71 -17.68 2.97 -2.28
CA TYR A 71 -18.32 2.18 -3.32
C TYR A 71 -17.73 0.77 -3.28
N ILE A 72 -18.47 -0.17 -2.71
CA ILE A 72 -18.08 -1.57 -2.59
C ILE A 72 -18.41 -2.29 -3.90
N HIS A 73 -17.38 -2.76 -4.59
CA HIS A 73 -17.57 -3.55 -5.79
C HIS A 73 -18.28 -4.88 -5.43
N PRO A 74 -19.28 -5.36 -6.21
CA PRO A 74 -20.08 -6.52 -5.83
C PRO A 74 -19.27 -7.83 -5.79
N ILE A 75 -18.35 -8.02 -6.74
CA ILE A 75 -17.54 -9.25 -6.89
C ILE A 75 -16.08 -9.07 -6.44
N LYS A 76 -15.33 -8.16 -7.06
CA LYS A 76 -13.90 -7.88 -6.81
C LYS A 76 -13.74 -6.88 -5.68
N LYS A 77 -13.74 -7.35 -4.43
CA LYS A 77 -13.70 -6.45 -3.25
C LYS A 77 -12.46 -5.57 -3.20
N ASP A 78 -11.37 -6.06 -3.77
CA ASP A 78 -10.12 -5.36 -4.05
C ASP A 78 -10.30 -4.13 -4.96
N TRP A 79 -11.39 -4.00 -5.72
CA TRP A 79 -11.65 -2.84 -6.59
C TRP A 79 -12.56 -1.77 -5.92
N SER A 80 -12.93 -1.97 -4.66
CA SER A 80 -13.77 -1.01 -3.94
C SER A 80 -13.01 0.29 -3.70
N SER A 81 -13.68 1.44 -3.84
CA SER A 81 -13.01 2.74 -3.82
C SER A 81 -13.88 3.85 -3.27
N CYS A 82 -13.25 4.95 -2.87
CA CYS A 82 -13.94 6.21 -2.57
C CYS A 82 -14.42 6.92 -3.84
N PHE A 83 -13.96 6.49 -5.01
CA PHE A 83 -14.34 7.00 -6.32
C PHE A 83 -15.22 6.00 -7.06
N LYS A 84 -16.45 6.41 -7.38
CA LYS A 84 -17.44 5.56 -8.05
C LYS A 84 -16.91 5.02 -9.38
N GLU A 85 -16.29 5.88 -10.16
CA GLU A 85 -15.72 5.57 -11.48
C GLU A 85 -14.65 4.48 -11.46
N TYR A 86 -14.00 4.25 -10.31
CA TYR A 86 -13.01 3.20 -10.16
C TYR A 86 -13.68 1.89 -9.74
N ALA A 87 -14.58 1.94 -8.75
CA ALA A 87 -15.35 0.78 -8.30
C ALA A 87 -16.27 0.19 -9.38
N GLU A 88 -16.71 1.01 -10.35
CA GLU A 88 -17.59 0.61 -11.45
C GLU A 88 -16.85 0.57 -12.81
N SER A 89 -15.52 0.51 -12.80
CA SER A 89 -14.70 0.63 -14.02
C SER A 89 -14.90 -0.50 -15.04
N ASP A 90 -15.45 -1.66 -14.64
CA ASP A 90 -15.86 -2.74 -15.55
C ASP A 90 -17.36 -2.76 -15.91
N GLY A 91 -18.11 -1.71 -15.53
CA GLY A 91 -19.53 -1.58 -15.76
C GLY A 91 -20.42 -2.26 -14.71
N SER A 92 -19.84 -2.83 -13.65
CA SER A 92 -20.58 -3.30 -12.48
C SER A 92 -21.24 -2.13 -11.73
N GLU A 93 -22.33 -2.40 -11.00
CA GLU A 93 -22.93 -1.43 -10.07
C GLU A 93 -22.43 -1.70 -8.64
N ALA A 94 -21.82 -0.68 -8.02
CA ALA A 94 -21.27 -0.79 -6.68
C ALA A 94 -22.33 -0.54 -5.59
N GLU A 95 -22.20 -1.25 -4.47
CA GLU A 95 -22.96 -0.92 -3.26
C GLU A 95 -22.38 0.34 -2.62
N VAL A 96 -23.22 1.33 -2.32
CA VAL A 96 -22.78 2.58 -1.70
C VAL A 96 -23.01 2.53 -0.21
N ILE A 97 -21.96 2.76 0.56
CA ILE A 97 -22.02 2.94 2.01
C ILE A 97 -21.41 4.29 2.41
N SER A 98 -21.79 4.81 3.57
CA SER A 98 -21.12 5.96 4.18
C SER A 98 -20.12 5.47 5.22
N VAL A 99 -18.87 5.90 5.10
CA VAL A 99 -17.78 5.52 6.01
C VAL A 99 -17.15 6.76 6.62
N GLU A 100 -16.70 6.64 7.86
CA GLU A 100 -15.84 7.66 8.45
C GLU A 100 -14.50 7.71 7.72
N THR A 101 -13.93 8.90 7.62
CA THR A 101 -12.63 9.12 6.99
C THR A 101 -11.57 9.53 7.99
N ILE A 102 -10.32 9.32 7.59
CA ILE A 102 -9.16 9.81 8.33
C ILE A 102 -8.06 10.27 7.37
N CYS A 103 -7.46 11.43 7.65
CA CYS A 103 -6.35 11.93 6.85
C CYS A 103 -4.98 11.48 7.42
N LEU A 104 -3.97 11.50 6.56
CA LEU A 104 -2.61 11.08 6.92
C LEU A 104 -2.01 11.93 8.07
N ALA A 105 -2.34 13.23 8.10
CA ALA A 105 -1.89 14.13 9.16
C ALA A 105 -2.44 13.72 10.54
N THR A 106 -3.72 13.33 10.61
CA THR A 106 -4.34 12.83 11.82
C THR A 106 -3.72 11.50 12.25
N LEU A 107 -3.49 10.57 11.31
CA LEU A 107 -2.80 9.31 11.61
C LEU A 107 -1.40 9.55 12.20
N TYR A 108 -0.58 10.43 11.60
CA TYR A 108 0.74 10.77 12.13
C TYR A 108 0.67 11.39 13.53
N LYS A 109 -0.34 12.23 13.78
CA LYS A 109 -0.54 12.82 15.10
C LYS A 109 -0.90 11.77 16.16
N LEU A 110 -1.70 10.76 15.80
CA LEU A 110 -2.20 9.75 16.73
C LEU A 110 -1.18 8.64 17.00
N TYR A 111 -0.51 8.14 15.97
CA TYR A 111 0.32 6.93 16.07
C TYR A 111 1.79 7.15 15.72
N GLY A 112 2.14 8.34 15.21
CA GLY A 112 3.49 8.67 14.78
C GLY A 112 3.73 8.46 13.28
N VAL A 113 4.94 8.79 12.83
CA VAL A 113 5.34 8.62 11.42
C VAL A 113 5.90 7.21 11.26
N PRO A 114 5.36 6.37 10.35
CA PRO A 114 5.74 4.98 10.24
C PRO A 114 7.12 4.82 9.59
N ARG A 115 7.79 3.70 9.86
CA ARG A 115 8.95 3.25 9.09
C ARG A 115 8.59 2.96 7.65
N TYR A 116 7.44 2.31 7.46
CA TYR A 116 6.94 1.88 6.16
C TYR A 116 5.46 2.23 6.01
N LEU A 117 5.10 2.82 4.88
CA LEU A 117 3.73 3.13 4.48
C LEU A 117 3.38 2.33 3.23
N LYS A 118 2.51 1.32 3.35
CA LYS A 118 1.91 0.63 2.21
C LYS A 118 0.56 1.26 1.89
N VAL A 119 0.35 1.55 0.63
CA VAL A 119 -0.87 2.18 0.11
C VAL A 119 -1.37 1.37 -1.07
N ASP A 120 -2.57 0.82 -0.92
CA ASP A 120 -3.28 0.08 -1.95
C ASP A 120 -4.79 0.28 -1.75
N ILE A 121 -5.26 1.47 -2.13
CA ILE A 121 -6.64 1.93 -1.83
C ILE A 121 -7.34 2.45 -3.09
N GLU A 122 -7.02 1.84 -4.23
CA GLU A 122 -7.73 1.95 -5.49
C GLU A 122 -8.08 3.39 -5.88
N GLY A 123 -7.06 4.21 -6.11
CA GLY A 123 -7.19 5.56 -6.66
C GLY A 123 -6.98 6.69 -5.66
N CYS A 124 -7.06 6.41 -4.35
CA CYS A 124 -6.65 7.36 -3.32
C CYS A 124 -5.12 7.39 -3.12
N ASP A 125 -4.36 6.52 -3.78
CA ASP A 125 -2.90 6.41 -3.70
C ASP A 125 -2.19 7.71 -4.08
N LEU A 126 -2.68 8.39 -5.12
CA LEU A 126 -2.14 9.68 -5.57
C LEU A 126 -2.34 10.77 -4.51
N MET A 127 -3.51 10.79 -3.87
CA MET A 127 -3.79 11.72 -2.78
C MET A 127 -2.85 11.46 -1.60
N VAL A 128 -2.61 10.20 -1.24
CA VAL A 128 -1.65 9.86 -0.17
C VAL A 128 -0.24 10.31 -0.54
N ALA A 129 0.21 10.09 -1.78
CA ALA A 129 1.52 10.57 -2.24
C ALA A 129 1.64 12.11 -2.16
N GLN A 130 0.59 12.83 -2.57
CA GLN A 130 0.52 14.28 -2.46
C GLN A 130 0.62 14.73 -0.99
N HIS A 131 -0.15 14.11 -0.09
CA HIS A 131 -0.09 14.40 1.34
C HIS A 131 1.30 14.13 1.95
N VAL A 132 1.92 13.02 1.59
CA VAL A 132 3.29 12.71 2.00
C VAL A 132 4.23 13.85 1.58
N SER A 133 4.08 14.41 0.38
CA SER A 133 4.93 15.53 -0.08
C SER A 133 4.75 16.84 0.73
N GLN A 134 3.58 17.04 1.33
CA GLN A 134 3.23 18.26 2.07
C GLN A 134 3.53 18.17 3.58
N LEU A 135 3.47 16.97 4.16
CA LEU A 135 3.76 16.75 5.57
C LEU A 135 5.26 16.91 5.84
N PRO A 136 5.70 17.45 6.99
CA PRO A 136 7.11 17.71 7.23
C PRO A 136 7.94 16.42 7.31
N GLU A 137 7.43 15.42 8.02
CA GLU A 137 8.11 14.15 8.26
C GLU A 137 7.65 13.10 7.24
N LYS A 138 8.60 12.31 6.73
CA LYS A 138 8.35 11.30 5.70
C LYS A 138 8.60 9.90 6.28
N PRO A 139 7.79 8.89 5.91
CA PRO A 139 8.16 7.50 6.12
C PRO A 139 9.52 7.22 5.48
N LEU A 140 10.31 6.33 6.08
CA LEU A 140 11.58 5.94 5.48
C LEU A 140 11.36 5.19 4.16
N PHE A 141 10.31 4.36 4.14
CA PHE A 141 9.89 3.60 2.98
C PHE A 141 8.41 3.81 2.70
N ILE A 142 8.04 3.81 1.42
CA ILE A 142 6.66 3.84 0.97
C ILE A 142 6.48 2.88 -0.22
N SER A 143 5.32 2.26 -0.32
CA SER A 143 4.88 1.52 -1.50
C SER A 143 3.49 1.98 -1.91
N LEU A 144 3.30 2.23 -3.20
CA LEU A 144 2.02 2.61 -3.79
C LEU A 144 1.72 1.75 -5.01
N GLU A 145 0.47 1.34 -5.15
CA GLU A 145 -0.02 0.72 -6.38
C GLU A 145 0.06 1.74 -7.54
N THR A 146 0.57 1.31 -8.70
CA THR A 146 0.73 2.22 -9.87
C THR A 146 -0.23 1.92 -11.02
N SER A 147 -1.23 1.07 -10.81
CA SER A 147 -2.08 0.53 -11.88
C SER A 147 -2.89 1.60 -12.61
N LYS A 148 -3.21 2.71 -11.94
CA LYS A 148 -4.06 3.81 -12.43
C LYS A 148 -3.34 4.76 -13.39
N LYS A 149 -4.13 5.63 -14.04
CA LYS A 149 -3.67 6.53 -15.12
C LYS A 149 -2.66 7.58 -14.65
N ASP A 150 -2.74 8.01 -13.39
CA ASP A 150 -1.97 9.15 -12.88
C ASP A 150 -0.65 8.75 -12.20
N TYR A 151 -0.05 7.64 -12.64
CA TYR A 151 1.22 7.14 -12.10
C TYR A 151 2.33 8.20 -12.13
N ALA A 152 2.38 9.08 -13.14
CA ALA A 152 3.38 10.14 -13.20
C ALA A 152 3.32 11.09 -11.99
N GLY A 153 2.11 11.32 -11.46
CA GLY A 153 1.91 12.09 -10.23
C GLY A 153 2.50 11.39 -9.00
N LEU A 154 2.41 10.06 -8.91
CA LEU A 154 3.05 9.29 -7.83
C LEU A 154 4.55 9.53 -7.80
N PHE A 155 5.22 9.35 -8.94
CA PHE A 155 6.65 9.60 -9.06
C PHE A 155 6.99 11.04 -8.67
N ALA A 156 6.28 12.02 -9.23
CA ALA A 156 6.56 13.44 -8.99
C ALA A 156 6.41 13.83 -7.50
N TYR A 157 5.33 13.40 -6.84
CA TYR A 157 5.10 13.72 -5.43
C TYR A 157 6.14 13.05 -4.53
N LEU A 158 6.54 11.81 -4.81
CA LEU A 158 7.60 11.14 -4.06
C LEU A 158 8.96 11.83 -4.25
N PHE A 159 9.26 12.28 -5.47
CA PHE A 159 10.48 13.05 -5.74
C PHE A 159 10.50 14.37 -4.96
N VAL A 160 9.40 15.14 -5.02
CA VAL A 160 9.23 16.39 -4.26
C VAL A 160 9.29 16.13 -2.74
N ALA A 161 8.79 14.99 -2.30
CA ALA A 161 8.84 14.57 -0.90
C ALA A 161 10.26 14.18 -0.41
N GLY A 162 11.28 14.16 -1.28
CA GLY A 162 12.67 13.85 -0.89
C GLY A 162 13.05 12.38 -0.99
N TYR A 163 12.26 11.56 -1.68
CA TYR A 163 12.64 10.17 -1.96
C TYR A 163 13.73 10.12 -3.05
N VAL A 164 14.78 9.35 -2.80
CA VAL A 164 16.01 9.35 -3.62
C VAL A 164 16.29 8.02 -4.30
N ALA A 165 15.63 6.95 -3.89
CA ALA A 165 15.80 5.62 -4.46
C ALA A 165 14.43 4.96 -4.66
N TYR A 166 14.26 4.29 -5.80
CA TYR A 166 12.98 3.74 -6.22
C TYR A 166 13.14 2.29 -6.69
N GLN A 167 12.10 1.49 -6.57
CA GLN A 167 12.09 0.13 -7.07
C GLN A 167 10.72 -0.25 -7.59
N LEU A 168 10.71 -0.90 -8.75
CA LEU A 168 9.51 -1.42 -9.39
C LEU A 168 9.37 -2.90 -9.04
N VAL A 169 8.27 -3.25 -8.39
CA VAL A 169 8.04 -4.60 -7.88
C VAL A 169 6.82 -5.17 -8.57
N ASN A 170 7.02 -6.17 -9.44
CA ASN A 170 5.90 -6.89 -10.04
C ASN A 170 5.28 -7.83 -8.98
N GLN A 171 4.04 -7.52 -8.62
CA GLN A 171 3.28 -8.14 -7.54
C GLN A 171 2.79 -9.54 -7.92
N GLY A 172 2.56 -9.80 -9.21
CA GLY A 172 2.17 -11.12 -9.73
C GLY A 172 3.21 -12.22 -9.47
N ASN A 173 4.44 -11.85 -9.11
CA ASN A 173 5.50 -12.81 -8.81
C ASN A 173 5.54 -13.24 -7.33
N ASN A 174 4.76 -12.61 -6.43
CA ASN A 174 4.94 -12.75 -4.99
C ASN A 174 4.68 -14.15 -4.45
N ILE A 175 3.67 -14.85 -4.99
CA ILE A 175 3.37 -16.24 -4.61
C ILE A 175 4.56 -17.20 -4.76
N ASN A 176 5.49 -16.87 -5.68
CA ASN A 176 6.68 -17.65 -5.97
C ASN A 176 7.95 -17.08 -5.31
N ARG A 177 7.84 -15.97 -4.56
CA ARG A 177 9.00 -15.41 -3.86
C ARG A 177 9.36 -16.28 -2.66
N PRO A 178 10.66 -16.49 -2.40
CA PRO A 178 11.09 -17.14 -1.17
C PRO A 178 10.80 -16.24 0.04
N ALA A 179 10.99 -16.78 1.23
CA ALA A 179 10.98 -15.97 2.44
C ALA A 179 12.12 -14.92 2.42
N PRO A 180 11.95 -13.75 3.07
CA PRO A 180 12.99 -12.73 3.13
C PRO A 180 14.31 -13.23 3.72
N GLY A 181 15.42 -12.65 3.23
CA GLY A 181 16.76 -12.99 3.69
C GLY A 181 17.10 -12.54 5.12
N VAL A 182 18.30 -12.88 5.58
CA VAL A 182 18.74 -12.68 6.98
C VAL A 182 18.94 -11.21 7.35
N ASN A 183 19.25 -10.34 6.39
CA ASN A 183 19.55 -8.92 6.62
C ASN A 183 18.38 -7.98 6.24
N GLY A 184 17.16 -8.51 6.30
CA GLY A 184 15.93 -7.81 5.92
C GLY A 184 15.31 -6.98 7.05
N GLU A 185 14.04 -6.60 6.88
CA GLU A 185 13.25 -5.89 7.88
C GLU A 185 12.91 -6.79 9.07
N GLY A 186 12.84 -6.23 10.28
CA GLY A 186 12.35 -6.95 11.46
C GLY A 186 12.98 -8.33 11.71
N LYS A 187 12.14 -9.30 12.11
CA LYS A 187 12.55 -10.67 12.44
C LYS A 187 12.72 -11.53 11.18
N ARG A 188 13.64 -12.48 11.23
CA ARG A 188 13.69 -13.57 10.26
C ARG A 188 12.51 -14.51 10.49
N ILE A 189 11.74 -14.76 9.45
CA ILE A 189 10.61 -15.68 9.45
C ILE A 189 10.66 -16.57 8.21
N ASP A 190 10.14 -17.78 8.32
CA ASP A 190 9.79 -18.60 7.17
C ASP A 190 8.34 -18.26 6.79
N TYR A 191 8.17 -17.53 5.70
CA TYR A 191 6.88 -16.96 5.30
C TYR A 191 6.60 -17.27 3.83
N LYS A 192 5.38 -17.69 3.56
CA LYS A 192 4.89 -17.98 2.21
C LYS A 192 3.83 -16.94 1.83
N PHE A 193 4.16 -16.12 0.85
CA PHE A 193 3.24 -15.10 0.34
C PHE A 193 2.03 -15.73 -0.34
N SER A 194 0.87 -15.12 -0.15
CA SER A 194 -0.34 -15.44 -0.90
C SER A 194 -0.34 -14.67 -2.22
N GLN A 195 -1.32 -14.96 -3.08
CA GLN A 195 -1.54 -14.17 -4.30
C GLN A 195 -2.02 -12.74 -4.03
N TYR A 196 -2.38 -12.43 -2.78
CA TYR A 196 -2.87 -11.12 -2.35
C TYR A 196 -1.85 -10.32 -1.54
N SER A 197 -0.63 -10.85 -1.33
CA SER A 197 0.42 -10.12 -0.62
C SER A 197 1.16 -9.14 -1.54
N SER A 198 1.50 -7.95 -1.05
CA SER A 198 2.41 -6.99 -1.69
C SER A 198 3.89 -7.42 -1.67
N GLY A 199 4.23 -8.45 -0.88
CA GLY A 199 5.55 -9.09 -0.88
C GLY A 199 6.58 -8.39 0.00
N TYR A 200 7.83 -8.35 -0.46
CA TYR A 200 8.93 -7.72 0.27
C TYR A 200 8.71 -6.21 0.44
N PHE A 201 9.14 -5.67 1.57
CA PHE A 201 9.12 -4.23 1.85
C PHE A 201 10.45 -3.75 2.43
N GLY A 202 10.70 -2.44 2.35
CA GLY A 202 11.89 -1.82 2.94
C GLY A 202 13.18 -2.54 2.58
N ASN A 203 13.97 -2.90 3.59
CA ASN A 203 15.22 -3.64 3.45
C ASN A 203 15.08 -5.13 3.08
N ASP A 204 13.87 -5.71 3.02
CA ASP A 204 13.68 -7.05 2.43
C ASP A 204 13.83 -7.03 0.90
N LEU A 205 13.70 -5.86 0.28
CA LEU A 205 13.85 -5.70 -1.15
C LEU A 205 15.32 -5.85 -1.60
N PRO A 206 15.58 -6.41 -2.80
CA PRO A 206 16.94 -6.61 -3.30
C PRO A 206 17.74 -5.29 -3.38
N PRO A 207 18.90 -5.18 -2.70
CA PRO A 207 19.64 -3.94 -2.56
C PRO A 207 20.27 -3.44 -3.88
N ASP A 208 20.48 -4.33 -4.85
CA ASP A 208 21.06 -4.07 -6.17
C ASP A 208 20.04 -3.56 -7.19
N LYS A 209 18.77 -3.46 -6.80
CA LYS A 209 17.66 -3.09 -7.69
C LYS A 209 17.05 -1.73 -7.41
N TRP A 210 17.62 -0.97 -6.48
CA TRP A 210 17.24 0.43 -6.25
C TRP A 210 17.73 1.31 -7.40
N LEU A 211 16.84 2.15 -7.92
CA LEU A 211 17.03 2.98 -9.11
C LEU A 211 16.96 4.46 -8.74
N SER A 212 17.55 5.31 -9.58
CA SER A 212 17.24 6.74 -9.57
C SER A 212 15.80 7.01 -10.03
N TYR A 213 15.31 8.23 -9.77
CA TYR A 213 14.00 8.70 -10.22
C TYR A 213 13.81 8.49 -11.74
N ASP A 214 14.73 9.01 -12.56
CA ASP A 214 14.63 8.98 -14.02
C ASP A 214 14.63 7.54 -14.57
N GLU A 215 15.47 6.67 -14.01
CA GLU A 215 15.52 5.27 -14.40
C GLU A 215 14.23 4.53 -14.04
N ALA A 216 13.69 4.75 -12.84
CA ALA A 216 12.46 4.10 -12.39
C ALA A 216 11.27 4.55 -13.23
N LEU A 217 11.10 5.86 -13.45
CA LEU A 217 10.04 6.40 -14.28
C LEU A 217 10.14 5.90 -15.73
N THR A 218 11.34 5.93 -16.32
CA THR A 218 11.57 5.44 -17.69
C THR A 218 11.23 3.96 -17.83
N ARG A 219 11.66 3.12 -16.87
CA ARG A 219 11.34 1.68 -16.89
C ARG A 219 9.85 1.43 -16.73
N TYR A 220 9.17 2.21 -15.89
CA TYR A 220 7.74 2.07 -15.70
C TYR A 220 6.94 2.48 -16.94
N ILE A 221 7.31 3.58 -17.61
CA ILE A 221 6.70 3.99 -18.89
C ILE A 221 6.82 2.88 -19.93
N LYS A 222 8.03 2.32 -20.10
CA LYS A 222 8.26 1.19 -21.02
C LYS A 222 7.42 -0.03 -20.67
N TYR A 223 7.28 -0.35 -19.38
CA TYR A 223 6.41 -1.42 -18.92
C TYR A 223 4.94 -1.15 -19.29
N LYS A 224 4.45 0.08 -19.11
CA LYS A 224 3.07 0.45 -19.45
C LYS A 224 2.80 0.41 -20.94
N GLU A 225 3.72 0.91 -21.76
CA GLU A 225 3.64 0.81 -23.23
C GLU A 225 3.58 -0.66 -23.66
N LEU A 226 4.46 -1.50 -23.13
CA LEU A 226 4.48 -2.93 -23.45
C LEU A 226 3.19 -3.63 -23.00
N LYS A 227 2.68 -3.30 -21.81
CA LYS A 227 1.41 -3.83 -21.29
C LYS A 227 0.20 -3.43 -22.12
N GLN A 228 0.19 -2.23 -22.72
CA GLN A 228 -0.89 -1.82 -23.62
C GLN A 228 -0.86 -2.59 -24.94
N ILE A 229 0.34 -2.95 -25.42
CA ILE A 229 0.52 -3.76 -26.62
C ILE A 229 0.10 -5.20 -26.37
N ASP A 230 0.56 -5.79 -25.25
CA ASP A 230 0.29 -7.17 -24.89
C ASP A 230 0.36 -7.33 -23.35
N ASN A 231 -0.81 -7.49 -22.73
CA ASN A 231 -0.93 -7.73 -21.29
C ASN A 231 -0.98 -9.21 -20.90
N GLN A 232 -0.96 -10.12 -21.88
CA GLN A 232 -1.11 -11.56 -21.66
C GLN A 232 0.24 -12.29 -21.66
N GLU A 233 1.22 -11.84 -22.45
CA GLU A 233 2.51 -12.52 -22.57
C GLU A 233 3.69 -11.61 -22.25
N LEU A 234 3.63 -10.31 -22.61
CA LEU A 234 4.76 -9.40 -22.47
C LEU A 234 4.68 -8.53 -21.20
N GLY A 235 3.58 -7.80 -21.02
CA GLY A 235 3.33 -6.88 -19.90
C GLY A 235 2.55 -7.52 -18.75
N LEU A 236 3.07 -8.61 -18.20
CA LEU A 236 2.41 -9.42 -17.16
C LEU A 236 2.24 -8.68 -15.83
N GLY A 237 1.20 -9.07 -15.08
CA GLY A 237 0.95 -8.65 -13.69
C GLY A 237 0.65 -7.16 -13.54
N TRP A 238 0.89 -6.64 -12.34
CA TRP A 238 0.90 -5.22 -12.01
C TRP A 238 2.14 -4.92 -11.19
N VAL A 239 2.52 -3.64 -11.16
CA VAL A 239 3.79 -3.20 -10.56
C VAL A 239 3.48 -2.17 -9.51
N ASP A 240 4.09 -2.32 -8.34
CA ASP A 240 4.07 -1.29 -7.31
C ASP A 240 5.35 -0.48 -7.35
N LEU A 241 5.22 0.79 -6.98
CA LEU A 241 6.34 1.70 -6.83
C LEU A 241 6.72 1.74 -5.35
N HIS A 242 7.88 1.18 -5.05
CA HIS A 242 8.53 1.36 -3.76
C HIS A 242 9.50 2.54 -3.84
N ALA A 243 9.57 3.34 -2.79
CA ALA A 243 10.54 4.41 -2.68
C ALA A 243 11.16 4.46 -1.27
N ARG A 244 12.44 4.87 -1.21
CA ARG A 244 13.20 5.10 0.02
C ARG A 244 13.62 6.57 0.15
N HIS A 245 13.32 7.16 1.31
CA HIS A 245 13.71 8.51 1.66
C HIS A 245 15.21 8.61 1.96
N ALA A 246 15.82 9.78 1.79
CA ALA A 246 17.27 9.99 2.00
C ALA A 246 17.72 9.81 3.46
N GLY A 247 16.79 9.87 4.42
CA GLY A 247 17.07 9.91 5.86
C GLY A 247 17.04 11.33 6.39
#